data_AF-A0A8T2I5F7-F1
#
_entry.id   AF-A0A8T2I5F7-F1
#
_cell.length_a   1.000
_cell.length_b   1.000
_cell.length_c   1.000
_cell.angle_alpha   90.00
_cell.angle_beta   90.00
_cell.angle_gamma   90.00
#
_symmetry.space_group_name_H-M   'P 1'
#
loop_
_entity.id
_entity.type
_entity.pdbx_description
1 polymer ?
#
loop_
_entity_poly.entity_id
_entity_poly.type
_entity_poly.pdbx_seq_one_letter_code
_entity_poly.pdbx_strand_id
1 'polypeptide(L)'
;MFASLSPQHGSPTKPVGYSPSPSPAGMLLGESFGSKKSSMKWAAAERNVSIGQVIVGLITLLLSTRYLYQFTETTGLFLGFLLIVCGAIGYLGGTKRSANLINLQLVISIVGILLAFQFVGEVVRDAQVDCALAELHHRGKVTEGLVQATRNAEAMHAVYDRLNELEDTLTMVQQGSGAVAELKREQQQLKFTDLNYIRAKVEMVRRHAEEVLASVLKNDSINAETISKMSEEDKASLRKRLDTADRVMDRITKAHSGGLNGGSPGTQGTADHGGVNEHLSYEEYRDILNALTDLNVVPDKAQHPELIQAMRELPNMQAAMQRRKANSYDTLMVGSAGMALSRQQEQKKAKREKFDAIFENQLDKKQAAGKDYIADLPEHCVKETVAEKIVVFSGIVIILVQLASAYISLSLSFRLPSKTE
;
A
#
# COMPACT_ATOMS: atom_id res chain seq x y z
N MET A 1 -46.50 -24.15 -25.96
CA MET A 1 -45.61 -25.22 -26.42
C MET A 1 -45.80 -26.40 -25.49
N PHE A 2 -46.53 -27.39 -25.99
CA PHE A 2 -46.89 -28.63 -25.31
C PHE A 2 -45.83 -29.69 -25.64
N ALA A 3 -45.45 -30.50 -24.66
CA ALA A 3 -44.89 -31.83 -24.92
C ALA A 3 -45.53 -32.83 -23.94
N SER A 4 -46.62 -33.40 -24.43
CA SER A 4 -47.36 -34.55 -23.92
C SER A 4 -46.68 -35.82 -24.43
N LEU A 5 -46.29 -36.76 -23.56
CA LEU A 5 -46.01 -38.14 -23.96
C LEU A 5 -46.47 -39.14 -22.89
N SER A 6 -47.51 -39.87 -23.25
CA SER A 6 -47.91 -41.22 -22.80
C SER A 6 -48.76 -41.80 -23.95
N PRO A 7 -49.05 -43.11 -24.02
CA PRO A 7 -48.38 -44.30 -23.46
C PRO A 7 -48.09 -45.35 -24.57
N GLN A 8 -47.37 -46.43 -24.26
CA GLN A 8 -47.46 -47.67 -25.06
C GLN A 8 -47.74 -48.89 -24.19
N HIS A 9 -48.89 -49.50 -24.49
CA HIS A 9 -49.30 -50.83 -24.09
C HIS A 9 -48.45 -51.90 -24.78
N GLY A 10 -48.02 -52.89 -24.01
CA GLY A 10 -47.48 -54.15 -24.52
C GLY A 10 -47.62 -55.26 -23.47
N SER A 11 -48.47 -56.24 -23.76
CA SER A 11 -48.64 -57.52 -23.06
C SER A 11 -49.06 -58.55 -24.14
N PRO A 12 -48.97 -59.89 -23.96
CA PRO A 12 -48.26 -60.69 -22.96
C PRO A 12 -47.37 -61.81 -23.58
N THR A 13 -46.34 -62.28 -22.89
CA THR A 13 -45.75 -63.60 -23.17
C THR A 13 -45.58 -64.42 -21.88
N LYS A 14 -45.94 -65.70 -22.01
CA LYS A 14 -46.07 -66.74 -20.98
C LYS A 14 -44.70 -67.32 -20.56
N PRO A 15 -44.65 -68.15 -19.50
CA PRO A 15 -43.53 -68.21 -18.57
C PRO A 15 -42.49 -69.25 -18.99
N VAL A 16 -41.22 -68.91 -18.74
CA VAL A 16 -40.13 -69.89 -18.69
C VAL A 16 -39.72 -70.01 -17.23
N GLY A 17 -39.91 -71.20 -16.68
CA GLY A 17 -39.49 -71.55 -15.33
C GLY A 17 -37.98 -71.44 -15.22
N TYR A 18 -37.55 -70.64 -14.24
CA TYR A 18 -36.21 -70.72 -13.69
C TYR A 18 -36.34 -70.91 -12.18
N SER A 19 -35.76 -72.02 -11.72
CA SER A 19 -35.64 -72.39 -10.32
C SER A 19 -35.00 -71.26 -9.50
N PRO A 20 -35.43 -71.06 -8.25
CA PRO A 20 -34.85 -70.05 -7.37
C PRO A 20 -33.41 -70.45 -7.05
N SER A 21 -32.45 -69.67 -7.56
CA SER A 21 -31.14 -69.58 -6.93
C SER A 21 -31.32 -68.88 -5.58
N PRO A 22 -30.72 -69.38 -4.50
CA PRO A 22 -30.82 -68.74 -3.20
C PRO A 22 -30.12 -67.38 -3.26
N SER A 23 -30.88 -66.32 -3.04
CA SER A 23 -30.38 -64.97 -2.82
C SER A 23 -29.27 -64.98 -1.75
N PRO A 24 -28.10 -64.36 -1.99
CA PRO A 24 -27.14 -64.06 -0.94
C PRO A 24 -27.59 -62.80 -0.17
N ALA A 25 -28.85 -62.78 0.24
CA ALA A 25 -29.45 -61.72 1.05
C ALA A 25 -29.82 -62.33 2.41
N GLY A 26 -28.81 -62.75 3.17
CA GLY A 26 -29.06 -63.43 4.44
C GLY A 26 -27.82 -63.67 5.31
N MET A 27 -26.69 -63.05 4.99
CA MET A 27 -25.44 -63.30 5.69
C MET A 27 -24.76 -61.95 5.93
N LEU A 28 -25.13 -61.25 7.01
CA LEU A 28 -24.33 -60.21 7.70
C LEU A 28 -25.07 -59.53 8.87
N LEU A 29 -26.34 -59.85 9.15
CA LEU A 29 -27.07 -59.32 10.33
C LEU A 29 -27.75 -60.43 11.15
N GLY A 30 -27.25 -61.66 11.05
CA GLY A 30 -27.80 -62.84 11.71
C GLY A 30 -26.95 -63.29 12.88
N GLU A 31 -26.87 -62.49 13.95
CA GLU A 31 -26.69 -63.02 15.30
C GLU A 31 -27.19 -61.99 16.32
N SER A 32 -28.20 -62.42 17.08
CA SER A 32 -28.86 -61.69 18.15
C SER A 32 -27.89 -61.38 19.30
N PHE A 33 -27.00 -60.39 19.12
CA PHE A 33 -26.02 -59.96 20.13
C PHE A 33 -26.60 -59.01 21.19
N GLY A 34 -27.91 -59.09 21.44
CA GLY A 34 -28.60 -58.29 22.45
C GLY A 34 -29.24 -59.16 23.52
N SER A 35 -28.50 -59.52 24.57
CA SER A 35 -29.11 -59.98 25.84
C SER A 35 -30.28 -59.06 26.20
N LYS A 36 -31.48 -59.60 26.50
CA LYS A 36 -32.67 -58.81 26.90
C LYS A 36 -32.37 -57.80 28.03
N LYS A 37 -31.32 -58.06 28.83
CA LYS A 37 -30.85 -57.15 29.89
C LYS A 37 -30.12 -55.92 29.33
N SER A 38 -29.42 -56.03 28.21
CA SER A 38 -28.71 -54.89 27.58
C SER A 38 -29.71 -53.92 26.93
N SER A 39 -30.71 -54.41 26.18
CA SER A 39 -31.73 -53.54 25.57
C SER A 39 -32.55 -52.76 26.60
N MET A 40 -32.82 -53.35 27.78
CA MET A 40 -33.46 -52.63 28.89
C MET A 40 -32.61 -51.49 29.45
N LYS A 41 -31.28 -51.66 29.55
CA LYS A 41 -30.37 -50.60 30.00
C LYS A 41 -30.33 -49.44 29.01
N TRP A 42 -30.34 -49.72 27.71
CA TRP A 42 -30.38 -48.69 26.66
C TRP A 42 -31.71 -47.95 26.60
N ALA A 43 -32.84 -48.64 26.78
CA ALA A 43 -34.15 -47.99 26.88
C ALA A 43 -34.27 -47.09 28.13
N ALA A 44 -33.65 -47.49 29.26
CA ALA A 44 -33.58 -46.64 30.44
C ALA A 44 -32.67 -45.41 30.22
N ALA A 45 -31.55 -45.59 29.51
CA ALA A 45 -30.66 -44.48 29.14
C ALA A 45 -31.35 -43.50 28.18
N GLU A 46 -32.07 -43.99 27.17
CA GLU A 46 -32.89 -43.19 26.26
C GLU A 46 -33.92 -42.37 27.05
N ARG A 47 -34.68 -43.02 27.95
CA ARG A 47 -35.67 -42.32 28.78
C ARG A 47 -35.05 -41.17 29.58
N ASN A 48 -33.89 -41.39 30.18
CA ASN A 48 -33.20 -40.35 30.97
C ASN A 48 -32.72 -39.20 30.08
N VAL A 49 -32.18 -39.48 28.90
CA VAL A 49 -31.76 -38.46 27.94
C VAL A 49 -32.95 -37.69 27.38
N SER A 50 -34.06 -38.37 27.09
CA SER A 50 -35.32 -37.75 26.67
C SER A 50 -35.89 -36.80 27.73
N ILE A 51 -35.84 -37.16 29.02
CA ILE A 51 -36.22 -36.24 30.12
C ILE A 51 -35.28 -35.03 30.15
N GLY A 52 -33.96 -35.26 30.03
CA GLY A 52 -32.98 -34.18 29.94
C GLY A 52 -33.26 -33.23 28.78
N GLN A 53 -33.65 -33.77 27.62
CA GLN A 53 -34.00 -33.00 26.43
C GLN A 53 -35.24 -32.14 26.63
N VAL A 54 -36.26 -32.63 27.33
CA VAL A 54 -37.45 -31.83 27.71
C VAL A 54 -37.06 -30.69 28.65
N ILE A 55 -36.23 -30.96 29.67
CA ILE A 55 -35.78 -29.95 30.62
C ILE A 55 -34.97 -28.86 29.90
N VAL A 56 -34.02 -29.25 29.05
CA VAL A 56 -33.22 -28.31 28.25
C VAL A 56 -34.12 -27.52 27.30
N GLY A 57 -35.13 -28.15 26.68
CA GLY A 57 -36.12 -27.46 25.85
C GLY A 57 -36.89 -26.39 26.62
N LEU A 58 -37.37 -26.70 27.83
CA LEU A 58 -38.06 -25.74 28.70
C LEU A 58 -37.15 -24.58 29.13
N ILE A 59 -35.89 -24.86 29.49
CA ILE A 59 -34.91 -23.83 29.82
C ILE A 59 -34.67 -22.93 28.60
N THR A 60 -34.57 -23.52 27.40
CA THR A 60 -34.37 -22.77 26.14
C THR A 60 -35.55 -21.85 25.84
N LEU A 61 -36.80 -22.31 26.05
CA LEU A 61 -37.99 -21.47 25.93
C LEU A 61 -37.95 -20.27 26.89
N LEU A 62 -37.62 -20.51 28.16
CA LEU A 62 -37.52 -19.46 29.18
C LEU A 62 -36.39 -18.47 28.88
N LEU A 63 -35.24 -18.94 28.43
CA LEU A 63 -34.13 -18.07 28.04
C LEU A 63 -34.49 -17.24 26.80
N SER A 64 -35.14 -17.85 25.80
CA SER A 64 -35.53 -17.17 24.56
C SER A 64 -36.53 -16.05 24.85
N THR A 65 -37.57 -16.32 25.64
CA THR A 65 -38.56 -15.31 26.04
C THR A 65 -38.00 -14.19 26.93
N ARG A 66 -36.92 -14.46 27.68
CA ARG A 66 -36.37 -13.48 28.63
C ARG A 66 -35.29 -12.59 28.03
N TYR A 67 -34.49 -13.12 27.11
CA TYR A 67 -33.24 -12.50 26.67
C TYR A 67 -33.14 -12.21 25.16
N LEU A 68 -33.99 -12.80 24.32
CA LEU A 68 -33.92 -12.62 22.86
C LEU A 68 -35.00 -11.67 22.35
N TYR A 69 -34.73 -10.99 21.24
CA TYR A 69 -35.60 -9.98 20.65
C TYR A 69 -36.17 -10.46 19.31
N GLN A 70 -37.50 -10.37 19.15
CA GLN A 70 -38.28 -10.60 17.93
C GLN A 70 -37.89 -11.83 17.07
N PHE A 71 -36.88 -11.73 16.20
CA PHE A 71 -36.55 -12.79 15.24
C PHE A 71 -35.86 -13.97 15.94
N THR A 72 -34.84 -13.72 16.74
CA THR A 72 -34.13 -14.76 17.50
C THR A 72 -35.00 -15.39 18.58
N GLU A 73 -35.98 -14.64 19.11
CA GLU A 73 -37.00 -15.16 20.02
C GLU A 73 -37.83 -16.27 19.35
N THR A 74 -38.33 -16.04 18.12
CA THR A 74 -39.15 -17.04 17.43
C THR A 74 -38.37 -18.32 17.10
N THR A 75 -37.12 -18.20 16.66
CA THR A 75 -36.24 -19.35 16.39
C THR A 75 -35.95 -20.14 17.67
N GLY A 76 -35.65 -19.44 18.78
CA GLY A 76 -35.40 -20.06 20.08
C GLY A 76 -36.65 -20.74 20.66
N LEU A 77 -37.82 -20.12 20.50
CA LEU A 77 -39.12 -20.71 20.87
C LEU A 77 -39.41 -21.99 20.07
N PHE A 78 -39.21 -21.95 18.75
CA PHE A 78 -39.42 -23.10 17.89
C PHE A 78 -38.45 -24.24 18.22
N LEU A 79 -37.17 -23.93 18.45
CA LEU A 79 -36.16 -24.91 18.86
C LEU A 79 -36.49 -25.54 20.22
N GLY A 80 -36.88 -24.73 21.21
CA GLY A 80 -37.29 -25.20 22.52
C GLY A 80 -38.52 -26.11 22.47
N PHE A 81 -39.52 -25.75 21.66
CA PHE A 81 -40.70 -26.58 21.43
C PHE A 81 -40.34 -27.91 20.75
N LEU A 82 -39.50 -27.87 19.72
CA LEU A 82 -39.05 -29.05 19.00
C LEU A 82 -38.27 -30.01 19.91
N LEU A 83 -37.45 -29.50 20.83
CA LEU A 83 -36.76 -30.30 21.86
C LEU A 83 -37.74 -31.02 22.79
N ILE A 84 -38.80 -30.34 23.22
CA ILE A 84 -39.84 -30.93 24.09
C ILE A 84 -40.58 -32.04 23.35
N VAL A 85 -40.97 -31.80 22.10
CA VAL A 85 -41.64 -32.82 21.26
C VAL A 85 -40.71 -34.00 21.01
N CYS A 86 -39.44 -33.77 20.69
CA CYS A 86 -38.44 -34.81 20.49
C CYS A 86 -38.24 -35.67 21.75
N GLY A 87 -38.10 -35.02 22.91
CA GLY A 87 -37.98 -35.70 24.19
C GLY A 87 -39.24 -36.49 24.57
N ALA A 88 -40.43 -35.96 24.29
CA ALA A 88 -41.68 -36.68 24.52
C ALA A 88 -41.79 -37.94 23.63
N ILE A 89 -41.42 -37.82 22.35
CA ILE A 89 -41.41 -38.95 21.39
C ILE A 89 -40.40 -40.01 21.81
N GLY A 90 -39.18 -39.62 22.19
CA GLY A 90 -38.16 -40.56 22.68
C GLY A 90 -38.56 -41.25 23.99
N TYR A 91 -39.16 -40.51 24.92
CA TYR A 91 -39.68 -41.10 26.16
C TYR A 91 -40.75 -42.17 25.88
N LEU A 92 -41.68 -41.89 24.96
CA LEU A 92 -42.68 -42.85 24.52
C LEU A 92 -42.06 -44.01 23.72
N GLY A 93 -41.04 -43.73 22.91
CA GLY A 93 -40.24 -44.68 22.14
C GLY A 93 -39.59 -45.73 23.02
N GLY A 94 -38.86 -45.31 24.05
CA GLY A 94 -38.22 -46.21 25.01
C GLY A 94 -39.19 -47.00 25.87
N THR A 95 -40.34 -46.42 26.20
CA THR A 95 -41.38 -47.10 26.98
C THR A 95 -42.11 -48.16 26.15
N LYS A 96 -42.53 -47.83 24.91
CA LYS A 96 -43.28 -48.74 24.02
C LYS A 96 -42.37 -49.64 23.18
N ARG A 97 -41.05 -49.38 23.17
CA ARG A 97 -40.03 -50.07 22.34
C ARG A 97 -40.40 -50.11 20.86
N SER A 98 -40.89 -48.99 20.34
CA SER A 98 -41.31 -48.87 18.94
C SER A 98 -40.18 -48.30 18.08
N ALA A 99 -39.73 -49.07 17.08
CA ALA A 99 -38.70 -48.62 16.14
C ALA A 99 -39.13 -47.37 15.35
N ASN A 100 -40.42 -47.24 15.02
CA ASN A 100 -40.95 -46.08 14.27
C ASN A 100 -40.83 -44.78 15.08
N LEU A 101 -41.07 -44.83 16.40
CA LEU A 101 -40.93 -43.66 17.28
C LEU A 101 -39.46 -43.25 17.44
N ILE A 102 -38.56 -44.23 17.54
CA ILE A 102 -37.11 -43.98 17.67
C ILE A 102 -36.53 -43.40 16.38
N ASN A 103 -36.98 -43.91 15.22
CA ASN A 103 -36.59 -43.36 13.92
C ASN A 103 -37.12 -41.93 13.74
N LEU A 104 -38.36 -41.66 14.18
CA LEU A 104 -38.92 -40.31 14.17
C LEU A 104 -38.13 -39.36 15.10
N GLN A 105 -37.77 -39.80 16.31
CA GLN A 105 -36.91 -39.06 17.23
C GLN A 105 -35.56 -38.74 16.58
N LEU A 106 -34.95 -39.69 15.86
CA LEU A 106 -33.67 -39.49 15.19
C LEU A 106 -33.76 -38.41 14.11
N VAL A 107 -34.81 -38.43 13.28
CA VAL A 107 -35.05 -37.39 12.26
C VAL A 107 -35.25 -36.02 12.93
N ILE A 108 -36.08 -35.94 13.96
CA ILE A 108 -36.31 -34.69 14.70
C ILE A 108 -35.03 -34.20 15.38
N SER A 109 -34.19 -35.11 15.88
CA SER A 109 -32.91 -34.76 16.51
C SER A 109 -31.93 -34.17 15.50
N ILE A 110 -31.86 -34.72 14.28
CA ILE A 110 -31.03 -34.16 13.19
C ILE A 110 -31.51 -32.75 12.82
N VAL A 111 -32.82 -32.57 12.64
CA VAL A 111 -33.39 -31.24 12.37
C VAL A 111 -33.10 -30.28 13.53
N GLY A 112 -33.21 -30.75 14.77
CA GLY A 112 -32.89 -29.97 15.97
C GLY A 112 -31.43 -29.55 16.05
N ILE A 113 -30.48 -30.39 15.62
CA ILE A 113 -29.05 -30.04 15.56
C ILE A 113 -28.82 -28.93 14.53
N LEU A 114 -29.39 -29.07 13.33
CA LEU A 114 -29.26 -28.05 12.28
C LEU A 114 -29.84 -26.70 12.73
N LEU A 115 -31.02 -26.71 13.35
CA LEU A 115 -31.63 -25.51 13.90
C LEU A 115 -30.84 -24.92 15.06
N ALA A 116 -30.22 -25.74 15.91
CA ALA A 116 -29.37 -25.25 17.00
C ALA A 116 -28.10 -24.56 16.47
N PHE A 117 -27.48 -25.08 15.40
CA PHE A 117 -26.35 -24.40 14.75
C PHE A 117 -26.77 -23.08 14.09
N GLN A 118 -27.92 -23.07 13.40
CA GLN A 118 -28.47 -21.85 12.81
C GLN A 118 -28.75 -20.81 13.88
N PHE A 119 -29.39 -21.21 14.99
CA PHE A 119 -29.70 -20.34 16.11
C PHE A 119 -28.45 -19.74 16.78
N VAL A 120 -27.41 -20.55 17.03
CA VAL A 120 -26.13 -20.03 17.56
C VAL A 120 -25.48 -19.06 16.57
N GLY A 121 -25.52 -19.37 15.27
CA GLY A 121 -24.99 -18.50 14.22
C GLY A 121 -25.71 -17.16 14.12
N GLU A 122 -27.05 -17.17 14.19
CA GLU A 122 -27.89 -15.96 14.20
C GLU A 122 -27.58 -15.10 15.42
N VAL A 123 -27.57 -15.67 16.63
CA VAL A 123 -27.32 -14.92 17.87
C VAL A 123 -25.92 -14.29 17.90
N VAL A 124 -24.88 -15.00 17.46
CA VAL A 124 -23.52 -14.46 17.41
C VAL A 124 -23.41 -13.36 16.36
N ARG A 125 -24.03 -13.56 15.19
CA ARG A 125 -24.01 -12.57 14.11
C ARG A 125 -24.76 -11.31 14.52
N ASP A 126 -25.95 -11.44 15.07
CA ASP A 126 -26.79 -10.29 15.46
C ASP A 126 -26.10 -9.52 16.60
N ALA A 127 -25.59 -10.21 17.64
CA ALA A 127 -24.88 -9.56 18.73
C ALA A 127 -23.61 -8.82 18.25
N GLN A 128 -22.82 -9.41 17.35
CA GLN A 128 -21.58 -8.77 16.88
C GLN A 128 -21.84 -7.66 15.86
N VAL A 129 -22.75 -7.87 14.92
CA VAL A 129 -23.00 -6.93 13.81
C VAL A 129 -23.84 -5.76 14.30
N ASP A 130 -24.93 -6.00 15.02
CA ASP A 130 -25.86 -4.92 15.40
C ASP A 130 -25.28 -4.07 16.53
N CYS A 131 -24.57 -4.66 17.51
CA CYS A 131 -23.88 -3.87 18.53
C CYS A 131 -22.71 -3.08 17.94
N ALA A 132 -21.91 -3.67 17.03
CA ALA A 132 -20.81 -2.94 16.40
C ALA A 132 -21.32 -1.82 15.47
N LEU A 133 -22.43 -2.06 14.76
CA LEU A 133 -23.05 -1.05 13.90
C LEU A 133 -23.73 0.06 14.71
N ALA A 134 -24.38 -0.27 15.83
CA ALA A 134 -24.92 0.71 16.76
C ALA A 134 -23.81 1.56 17.39
N GLU A 135 -22.71 0.93 17.80
CA GLU A 135 -21.53 1.63 18.32
C GLU A 135 -20.92 2.55 17.26
N LEU A 136 -20.72 2.06 16.04
CA LEU A 136 -20.20 2.88 14.93
C LEU A 136 -21.13 4.03 14.57
N HIS A 137 -22.44 3.79 14.53
CA HIS A 137 -23.43 4.83 14.25
C HIS A 137 -23.45 5.88 15.36
N HIS A 138 -23.34 5.49 16.62
CA HIS A 138 -23.29 6.43 17.73
C HIS A 138 -21.98 7.23 17.75
N ARG A 139 -20.84 6.57 17.49
CA ARG A 139 -19.55 7.23 17.26
C ARG A 139 -19.64 8.20 16.09
N GLY A 140 -20.32 7.82 15.01
CA GLY A 140 -20.55 8.65 13.82
C GLY A 140 -21.38 9.90 14.11
N LYS A 141 -22.48 9.78 14.87
CA LYS A 141 -23.30 10.94 15.27
C LYS A 141 -22.56 11.90 16.20
N VAL A 142 -21.76 11.34 17.11
CA VAL A 142 -20.93 12.13 18.01
C VAL A 142 -19.84 12.84 17.23
N THR A 143 -19.13 12.15 16.34
CA THR A 143 -18.09 12.80 15.51
C THR A 143 -18.72 13.84 14.60
N GLU A 144 -19.91 13.61 14.04
CA GLU A 144 -20.66 14.60 13.27
C GLU A 144 -21.04 15.81 14.13
N GLY A 145 -21.59 15.60 15.33
CA GLY A 145 -21.93 16.67 16.26
C GLY A 145 -20.72 17.46 16.75
N LEU A 146 -19.60 16.76 17.00
CA LEU A 146 -18.31 17.37 17.33
C LEU A 146 -17.78 18.20 16.15
N VAL A 147 -17.83 17.66 14.92
CA VAL A 147 -17.42 18.35 13.69
C VAL A 147 -18.33 19.54 13.38
N GLN A 148 -19.63 19.48 13.68
CA GLN A 148 -20.55 20.60 13.52
C GLN A 148 -20.33 21.69 14.57
N ALA A 149 -20.08 21.31 15.83
CA ALA A 149 -19.79 22.24 16.92
C ALA A 149 -18.41 22.91 16.74
N THR A 150 -17.40 22.17 16.29
CA THR A 150 -16.12 22.76 15.89
C THR A 150 -16.26 23.55 14.62
N ARG A 151 -17.06 23.12 13.62
CA ARG A 151 -17.27 23.91 12.39
C ARG A 151 -17.68 25.35 12.65
N ASN A 152 -18.47 25.69 13.66
CA ASN A 152 -18.88 27.09 13.85
C ASN A 152 -17.82 27.95 14.56
N ALA A 153 -17.04 27.38 15.48
CA ALA A 153 -15.96 28.10 16.19
C ALA A 153 -14.62 28.04 15.43
N GLU A 154 -14.28 26.88 14.89
CA GLU A 154 -13.15 26.67 13.99
C GLU A 154 -13.41 27.23 12.60
N ALA A 155 -14.61 27.29 12.01
CA ALA A 155 -14.75 28.00 10.74
C ALA A 155 -14.52 29.50 10.94
N MET A 156 -14.91 30.12 12.06
CA MET A 156 -14.56 31.53 12.27
C MET A 156 -13.06 31.73 12.54
N HIS A 157 -12.44 30.90 13.37
CA HIS A 157 -10.99 30.99 13.61
C HIS A 157 -10.16 30.58 12.40
N ALA A 158 -10.51 29.49 11.71
CA ALA A 158 -9.86 29.05 10.49
C ALA A 158 -10.16 29.98 9.31
N VAL A 159 -11.32 30.64 9.23
CA VAL A 159 -11.56 31.69 8.22
C VAL A 159 -10.74 32.94 8.56
N TYR A 160 -10.61 33.33 9.82
CA TYR A 160 -9.72 34.43 10.22
C TYR A 160 -8.26 34.11 9.97
N ASP A 161 -7.80 32.92 10.36
CA ASP A 161 -6.43 32.46 10.15
C ASP A 161 -6.16 32.22 8.66
N ARG A 162 -7.14 31.72 7.88
CA ARG A 162 -7.03 31.62 6.42
C ARG A 162 -7.08 32.98 5.75
N LEU A 163 -7.82 33.96 6.25
CA LEU A 163 -7.82 35.32 5.72
C LEU A 163 -6.48 35.99 6.00
N ASN A 164 -5.95 35.86 7.21
CA ASN A 164 -4.61 36.32 7.54
C ASN A 164 -3.52 35.56 6.77
N GLU A 165 -3.67 34.25 6.57
CA GLU A 165 -2.74 33.44 5.76
C GLU A 165 -2.88 33.78 4.27
N LEU A 166 -4.09 34.10 3.78
CA LEU A 166 -4.31 34.56 2.41
C LEU A 166 -3.74 35.96 2.20
N GLU A 167 -3.89 36.87 3.16
CA GLU A 167 -3.29 38.20 3.12
C GLU A 167 -1.76 38.12 3.20
N ASP A 168 -1.22 37.37 4.17
CA ASP A 168 0.22 37.08 4.29
C ASP A 168 0.74 36.42 3.01
N THR A 169 0.04 35.42 2.47
CA THR A 169 0.46 34.76 1.23
C THR A 169 0.32 35.66 0.02
N LEU A 170 -0.61 36.60 -0.02
CA LEU A 170 -0.72 37.55 -1.12
C LEU A 170 0.41 38.59 -1.07
N THR A 171 0.72 39.14 0.10
CA THR A 171 1.93 39.96 0.29
C THR A 171 3.21 39.17 0.03
N MET A 172 3.25 37.90 0.41
CA MET A 172 4.41 37.03 0.21
C MET A 172 4.51 36.52 -1.23
N VAL A 173 3.42 36.44 -1.98
CA VAL A 173 3.43 36.16 -3.43
C VAL A 173 3.86 37.41 -4.17
N GLN A 174 3.45 38.61 -3.73
CA GLN A 174 3.98 39.86 -4.28
C GLN A 174 5.47 40.03 -3.98
N GLN A 175 5.92 39.83 -2.75
CA GLN A 175 7.34 39.88 -2.39
C GLN A 175 8.14 38.70 -2.97
N GLY A 176 7.55 37.52 -2.98
CA GLY A 176 8.15 36.29 -3.51
C GLY A 176 8.26 36.31 -5.03
N SER A 177 7.31 36.91 -5.75
CA SER A 177 7.43 37.12 -7.20
C SER A 177 8.54 38.11 -7.52
N GLY A 178 8.73 39.15 -6.68
CA GLY A 178 9.90 40.03 -6.73
C GLY A 178 11.21 39.27 -6.51
N ALA A 179 11.29 38.48 -5.44
CA ALA A 179 12.49 37.68 -5.12
C ALA A 179 12.78 36.59 -6.17
N VAL A 180 11.75 35.99 -6.78
CA VAL A 180 11.90 35.03 -7.88
C VAL A 180 12.37 35.71 -9.16
N ALA A 181 11.86 36.91 -9.47
CA ALA A 181 12.34 37.70 -10.60
C ALA A 181 13.80 38.14 -10.39
N GLU A 182 14.16 38.54 -9.17
CA GLU A 182 15.52 38.87 -8.79
C GLU A 182 16.45 37.66 -8.83
N LEU A 183 16.04 36.51 -8.29
CA LEU A 183 16.78 35.26 -8.38
C LEU A 183 17.02 34.88 -9.86
N LYS A 184 15.99 34.98 -10.71
CA LYS A 184 16.13 34.68 -12.14
C LYS A 184 17.10 35.65 -12.82
N ARG A 185 17.10 36.92 -12.44
CA ARG A 185 18.07 37.90 -12.91
C ARG A 185 19.48 37.56 -12.46
N GLU A 186 19.69 37.16 -11.21
CA GLU A 186 20.99 36.72 -10.68
C GLU A 186 21.47 35.43 -11.35
N GLN A 187 20.57 34.47 -11.62
CA GLN A 187 20.87 33.24 -12.35
C GLN A 187 21.30 33.54 -13.79
N GLN A 188 20.60 34.45 -14.47
CA GLN A 188 20.99 34.92 -15.81
C GLN A 188 22.34 35.65 -15.80
N GLN A 189 22.58 36.48 -14.78
CA GLN A 189 23.86 37.16 -14.59
C GLN A 189 24.99 36.14 -14.34
N LEU A 190 24.77 35.13 -13.50
CA LEU A 190 25.74 34.05 -13.27
C LEU A 190 26.01 33.29 -14.57
N LYS A 191 24.98 32.95 -15.34
CA LYS A 191 25.13 32.29 -16.65
C LYS A 191 26.00 33.11 -17.60
N PHE A 192 25.78 34.42 -17.66
CA PHE A 192 26.61 35.33 -18.48
C PHE A 192 28.05 35.42 -17.96
N THR A 193 28.24 35.51 -16.64
CA THR A 193 29.55 35.54 -16.00
C THR A 193 30.33 34.24 -16.25
N ASP A 194 29.71 33.07 -16.08
CA ASP A 194 30.34 31.77 -16.35
C ASP A 194 30.73 31.64 -17.83
N LEU A 195 29.87 32.08 -18.76
CA LEU A 195 30.17 32.10 -20.19
C LEU A 195 31.38 32.97 -20.52
N ASN A 196 31.43 34.19 -19.99
CA ASN A 196 32.54 35.10 -20.20
C ASN A 196 33.83 34.61 -19.54
N TYR A 197 33.72 34.03 -18.34
CA TYR A 197 34.84 33.44 -17.63
C TYR A 197 35.46 32.29 -18.43
N ILE A 198 34.65 31.35 -18.91
CA ILE A 198 35.11 30.24 -19.77
C ILE A 198 35.77 30.79 -21.03
N ARG A 199 35.13 31.75 -21.73
CA ARG A 199 35.67 32.34 -22.96
C ARG A 199 37.01 33.05 -22.70
N ALA A 200 37.09 33.87 -21.66
CA ALA A 200 38.31 34.62 -21.32
C ALA A 200 39.48 33.68 -21.00
N LYS A 201 39.23 32.59 -20.27
CA LYS A 201 40.27 31.61 -19.94
C LYS A 201 40.71 30.78 -21.14
N VAL A 202 39.79 30.41 -22.04
CA VAL A 202 40.15 29.72 -23.29
C VAL A 202 40.94 30.66 -24.21
N GLU A 203 40.55 31.92 -24.30
CA GLU A 203 41.27 32.95 -25.08
C GLU A 203 42.67 33.23 -24.50
N MET A 204 42.82 33.26 -23.17
CA MET A 204 44.13 33.38 -22.52
C MET A 204 45.05 32.21 -22.90
N VAL A 205 44.54 30.98 -22.82
CA VAL A 205 45.27 29.77 -23.23
C VAL A 205 45.66 29.82 -24.71
N ARG A 206 44.76 30.31 -25.57
CA ARG A 206 45.02 30.50 -27.00
C ARG A 206 46.15 31.50 -27.25
N ARG A 207 46.07 32.69 -26.66
CA ARG A 207 47.13 33.72 -26.78
C ARG A 207 48.47 33.19 -26.30
N HIS A 208 48.48 32.43 -25.22
CA HIS A 208 49.71 31.85 -24.74
C HIS A 208 50.29 30.80 -25.71
N ALA A 209 49.46 29.97 -26.33
CA ALA A 209 49.91 29.06 -27.39
C ALA A 209 50.45 29.83 -28.61
N GLU A 210 49.82 30.94 -29.01
CA GLU A 210 50.30 31.85 -30.07
C GLU A 210 51.64 32.51 -29.71
N GLU A 211 51.82 32.93 -28.45
CA GLU A 211 53.09 33.48 -27.95
C GLU A 211 54.20 32.44 -27.97
N VAL A 212 53.91 31.19 -27.56
CA VAL A 212 54.87 30.08 -27.64
C VAL A 212 55.27 29.83 -29.10
N LEU A 213 54.31 29.74 -30.03
CA LEU A 213 54.60 29.61 -31.47
C LEU A 213 55.40 30.79 -32.00
N ALA A 214 55.02 32.02 -31.67
CA ALA A 214 55.68 33.23 -32.13
C ALA A 214 57.10 33.33 -31.56
N SER A 215 57.34 32.94 -30.31
CA SER A 215 58.66 32.92 -29.68
C SER A 215 59.61 31.92 -30.35
N VAL A 216 59.07 30.80 -30.85
CA VAL A 216 59.86 29.83 -31.61
C VAL A 216 60.12 30.29 -33.04
N LEU A 217 59.12 30.89 -33.69
CA LEU A 217 59.19 31.27 -35.11
C LEU A 217 59.91 32.61 -35.36
N LYS A 218 59.86 33.56 -34.42
CA LYS A 218 60.46 34.91 -34.55
C LYS A 218 61.83 35.04 -33.90
N ASN A 219 62.37 33.98 -33.30
CA ASN A 219 63.68 34.05 -32.71
C ASN A 219 64.76 33.94 -33.81
N ASP A 220 65.43 35.04 -34.11
CA ASP A 220 66.50 35.12 -35.12
C ASP A 220 67.67 34.14 -34.85
N SER A 221 67.79 33.62 -33.62
CA SER A 221 68.76 32.58 -33.29
C SER A 221 68.38 31.19 -33.80
N ILE A 222 67.12 30.96 -34.18
CA ILE A 222 66.59 29.68 -34.68
C ILE A 222 66.54 29.73 -36.21
N ASN A 223 67.70 29.68 -36.86
CA ASN A 223 67.80 29.50 -38.31
C ASN A 223 68.18 28.05 -38.65
N ALA A 224 68.04 27.63 -39.91
CA ALA A 224 68.33 26.25 -40.32
C ALA A 224 69.77 25.80 -39.98
N GLU A 225 70.72 26.73 -39.97
CA GLU A 225 72.11 26.48 -39.59
C GLU A 225 72.28 26.28 -38.08
N THR A 226 71.63 27.08 -37.24
CA THR A 226 71.67 26.94 -35.78
C THR A 226 70.95 25.66 -35.36
N ILE A 227 69.79 25.35 -35.97
CA ILE A 227 69.09 24.08 -35.73
C ILE A 227 70.02 22.90 -36.05
N SER A 228 70.80 22.95 -37.14
CA SER A 228 71.74 21.86 -37.47
C SER A 228 72.83 21.64 -36.40
N LYS A 229 73.22 22.72 -35.69
CA LYS A 229 74.27 22.75 -34.66
C LYS A 229 73.76 22.48 -33.24
N MET A 230 72.44 22.50 -33.02
CA MET A 230 71.82 22.16 -31.73
C MET A 230 72.02 20.68 -31.39
N SER A 231 72.08 20.38 -30.10
CA SER A 231 72.08 19.00 -29.62
C SER A 231 70.78 18.28 -30.03
N GLU A 232 70.82 16.96 -30.19
CA GLU A 232 69.60 16.18 -30.51
C GLU A 232 68.53 16.33 -29.41
N GLU A 233 68.94 16.56 -28.16
CA GLU A 233 68.04 16.83 -27.03
C GLU A 233 67.31 18.17 -27.20
N ASP A 234 68.01 19.24 -27.61
CA ASP A 234 67.40 20.55 -27.82
C ASP A 234 66.48 20.57 -29.06
N LYS A 235 66.86 19.86 -30.13
CA LYS A 235 66.00 19.66 -31.32
C LYS A 235 64.72 18.92 -30.96
N ALA A 236 64.82 17.88 -30.12
CA ALA A 236 63.66 17.12 -29.66
C ALA A 236 62.74 17.99 -28.77
N SER A 237 63.31 18.80 -27.88
CA SER A 237 62.58 19.80 -27.07
C SER A 237 61.85 20.83 -27.95
N LEU A 238 62.52 21.37 -28.97
CA LEU A 238 61.94 22.35 -29.89
C LEU A 238 60.78 21.77 -30.72
N ARG A 239 60.95 20.56 -31.26
CA ARG A 239 59.87 19.84 -31.96
C ARG A 239 58.68 19.57 -31.04
N LYS A 240 58.94 19.14 -29.81
CA LYS A 240 57.90 18.90 -28.80
C LYS A 240 57.13 20.19 -28.49
N ARG A 241 57.80 21.36 -28.42
CA ARG A 241 57.16 22.67 -28.21
C ARG A 241 56.24 23.06 -29.37
N LEU A 242 56.74 22.98 -30.59
CA LEU A 242 55.96 23.28 -31.81
C LEU A 242 54.76 22.36 -31.93
N ASP A 243 54.96 21.05 -31.82
CA ASP A 243 53.89 20.06 -31.89
C ASP A 243 52.82 20.28 -30.81
N THR A 244 53.24 20.67 -29.61
CA THR A 244 52.31 20.95 -28.50
C THR A 244 51.49 22.19 -28.77
N ALA A 245 52.12 23.29 -29.19
CA ALA A 245 51.44 24.54 -29.45
C ALA A 245 50.52 24.45 -30.68
N ASP A 246 50.94 23.76 -31.75
CA ASP A 246 50.10 23.48 -32.92
C ASP A 246 48.90 22.60 -32.57
N ARG A 247 49.08 21.55 -31.75
CA ARG A 247 47.96 20.71 -31.27
C ARG A 247 46.97 21.50 -30.42
N VAL A 248 47.46 22.40 -29.57
CA VAL A 248 46.59 23.26 -28.75
C VAL A 248 45.81 24.23 -29.63
N MET A 249 46.46 24.87 -30.60
CA MET A 249 45.80 25.78 -31.55
C MET A 249 44.78 25.06 -32.43
N ASP A 250 45.10 23.86 -32.93
CA ASP A 250 44.17 23.04 -33.72
C ASP A 250 42.94 22.63 -32.90
N ARG A 251 43.12 22.20 -31.63
CA ARG A 251 42.01 21.87 -30.72
C ARG A 251 41.13 23.07 -30.40
N ILE A 252 41.73 24.22 -30.08
CA ILE A 252 40.98 25.46 -29.78
C ILE A 252 40.25 25.95 -31.04
N THR A 253 40.90 25.87 -32.20
CA THR A 253 40.31 26.30 -33.48
C THR A 253 39.14 25.41 -33.85
N LYS A 254 39.27 24.08 -33.75
CA LYS A 254 38.16 23.13 -33.98
C LYS A 254 36.97 23.39 -33.06
N ALA A 255 37.23 23.65 -31.77
CA ALA A 255 36.20 23.98 -30.79
C ALA A 255 35.50 25.35 -31.05
N HIS A 256 36.15 26.28 -31.77
CA HIS A 256 35.57 27.57 -32.14
C HIS A 256 34.92 27.56 -33.53
N SER A 257 35.50 26.86 -34.51
CA SER A 257 35.01 26.80 -35.89
C SER A 257 33.77 25.93 -36.03
N GLY A 258 33.55 24.97 -35.12
CA GLY A 258 32.30 24.22 -35.03
C GLY A 258 31.06 25.09 -34.75
N GLY A 259 31.24 26.33 -34.26
CA GLY A 259 30.15 27.27 -33.99
C GLY A 259 29.87 28.33 -35.06
N LEU A 260 30.70 28.46 -36.10
CA LEU A 260 30.59 29.56 -37.08
C LEU A 260 30.07 29.15 -38.47
N ASN A 261 29.97 27.84 -38.78
CA ASN A 261 29.53 27.34 -40.10
C ASN A 261 28.10 26.78 -40.15
N GLY A 262 27.23 27.11 -39.18
CA GLY A 262 25.84 26.64 -39.15
C GLY A 262 24.85 27.75 -38.87
N GLY A 263 24.55 28.60 -39.87
CA GLY A 263 23.58 29.68 -39.69
C GLY A 263 23.30 30.49 -40.95
N SER A 264 22.77 29.85 -41.98
CA SER A 264 22.04 30.58 -43.03
C SER A 264 20.78 31.22 -42.40
N PRO A 265 20.54 32.52 -42.55
CA PRO A 265 19.40 33.20 -41.93
C PRO A 265 18.14 32.90 -42.75
N GLY A 266 17.43 31.82 -42.45
CA GLY A 266 16.24 31.51 -43.24
C GLY A 266 15.51 30.22 -42.95
N THR A 267 15.34 29.80 -41.69
CA THR A 267 14.28 28.81 -41.38
C THR A 267 13.84 28.92 -39.92
N GLN A 268 12.77 29.67 -39.66
CA GLN A 268 12.00 29.56 -38.43
C GLN A 268 11.16 28.27 -38.52
N GLY A 269 11.63 27.21 -37.89
CA GLY A 269 10.89 25.95 -37.82
C GLY A 269 11.38 25.13 -36.64
N THR A 270 10.60 25.17 -35.55
CA THR A 270 10.58 24.22 -34.42
C THR A 270 11.92 23.91 -33.75
N ALA A 271 12.11 24.57 -32.61
CA ALA A 271 13.07 24.20 -31.59
C ALA A 271 12.81 22.76 -31.11
N ASP A 272 13.67 21.83 -31.51
CA ASP A 272 13.95 20.65 -30.69
C ASP A 272 15.40 20.22 -30.87
N HIS A 273 15.98 19.74 -29.77
CA HIS A 273 17.39 19.57 -29.45
C HIS A 273 18.31 19.00 -30.57
N GLY A 274 19.46 19.65 -30.84
CA GLY A 274 20.52 18.97 -31.62
C GLY A 274 21.65 19.78 -32.26
N GLY A 275 21.83 21.07 -31.95
CA GLY A 275 22.94 21.86 -32.50
C GLY A 275 24.22 21.68 -31.70
N VAL A 276 25.13 20.82 -32.18
CA VAL A 276 26.47 20.53 -31.66
C VAL A 276 27.32 21.81 -31.61
N ASN A 277 27.17 22.58 -30.54
CA ASN A 277 28.20 23.51 -30.08
C ASN A 277 29.17 22.69 -29.22
N GLU A 278 30.09 21.99 -29.88
CA GLU A 278 31.14 21.22 -29.22
C GLU A 278 32.15 22.19 -28.60
N HIS A 279 31.74 22.78 -27.48
CA HIS A 279 32.62 23.56 -26.64
C HIS A 279 33.63 22.61 -25.99
N LEU A 280 34.89 23.06 -25.95
CA LEU A 280 36.00 22.38 -25.28
C LEU A 280 35.55 21.77 -23.95
N SER A 281 35.62 20.45 -23.84
CA SER A 281 35.26 19.74 -22.62
C SER A 281 36.24 20.06 -21.49
N TYR A 282 35.82 19.82 -20.25
CA TYR A 282 36.69 20.06 -19.08
C TYR A 282 38.00 19.26 -19.16
N GLU A 283 37.94 18.00 -19.58
CA GLU A 283 39.14 17.16 -19.70
C GLU A 283 40.06 17.68 -20.81
N GLU A 284 39.51 18.13 -21.95
CA GLU A 284 40.32 18.74 -23.01
C GLU A 284 40.95 20.06 -22.57
N TYR A 285 40.22 20.90 -21.82
CA TYR A 285 40.77 22.13 -21.26
C TYR A 285 41.91 21.85 -20.29
N ARG A 286 41.73 20.85 -19.41
CA ARG A 286 42.75 20.42 -18.45
C ARG A 286 43.98 19.87 -19.15
N ASP A 287 43.79 19.05 -20.19
CA ASP A 287 44.89 18.48 -20.98
C ASP A 287 45.68 19.56 -21.70
N ILE A 288 45.00 20.54 -22.31
CA ILE A 288 45.64 21.69 -22.95
C ILE A 288 46.44 22.49 -21.94
N LEU A 289 45.85 22.77 -20.76
CA LEU A 289 46.52 23.53 -19.72
C LEU A 289 47.75 22.81 -19.17
N ASN A 290 47.66 21.48 -18.97
CA ASN A 290 48.80 20.65 -18.56
C ASN A 290 49.90 20.62 -19.63
N ALA A 291 49.53 20.56 -20.91
CA ALA A 291 50.48 20.53 -22.02
C ALA A 291 51.27 21.84 -22.14
N LEU A 292 50.62 22.98 -21.91
CA LEU A 292 51.27 24.30 -21.90
C LEU A 292 52.07 24.59 -20.62
N THR A 293 51.81 23.87 -19.53
CA THR A 293 52.51 24.03 -18.24
C THR A 293 53.60 22.97 -18.00
N ASP A 294 53.78 22.01 -18.91
CA ASP A 294 54.88 21.04 -18.88
C ASP A 294 56.24 21.77 -18.98
N LEU A 295 57.12 21.45 -18.03
CA LEU A 295 58.51 21.94 -17.91
C LEU A 295 59.31 21.90 -19.21
N ASN A 296 59.01 20.90 -20.04
CA ASN A 296 59.74 20.68 -21.29
C ASN A 296 59.36 21.70 -22.37
N VAL A 297 58.19 22.34 -22.24
CA VAL A 297 57.63 23.27 -23.23
C VAL A 297 58.03 24.71 -22.92
N VAL A 298 58.10 25.08 -21.63
CA VAL A 298 58.54 26.41 -21.18
C VAL A 298 59.65 26.25 -20.13
N PRO A 299 60.93 26.52 -20.47
CA PRO A 299 62.05 26.26 -19.56
C PRO A 299 62.07 27.23 -18.37
N ASP A 300 61.45 28.40 -18.52
CA ASP A 300 61.24 29.36 -17.44
C ASP A 300 59.81 29.31 -16.90
N LYS A 301 59.57 28.38 -15.97
CA LYS A 301 58.32 28.30 -15.18
C LYS A 301 57.89 29.61 -14.51
N ALA A 302 58.79 30.59 -14.39
CA ALA A 302 58.54 31.87 -13.74
C ALA A 302 57.88 32.92 -14.66
N GLN A 303 57.77 32.68 -15.97
CA GLN A 303 57.37 33.75 -16.91
C GLN A 303 55.86 33.89 -17.14
N HIS A 304 55.02 32.91 -16.75
CA HIS A 304 53.57 32.97 -17.02
C HIS A 304 52.71 32.70 -15.77
N PRO A 305 52.61 33.68 -14.85
CA PRO A 305 51.81 33.55 -13.62
C PRO A 305 50.33 33.26 -13.89
N GLU A 306 49.81 33.70 -15.04
CA GLU A 306 48.41 33.53 -15.45
C GLU A 306 48.04 32.05 -15.69
N LEU A 307 48.95 31.24 -16.25
CA LEU A 307 48.72 29.81 -16.46
C LEU A 307 48.72 29.03 -15.14
N ILE A 308 49.64 29.38 -14.24
CA ILE A 308 49.71 28.78 -12.90
C ILE A 308 48.44 29.13 -12.11
N GLN A 309 47.96 30.37 -12.24
CA GLN A 309 46.68 30.78 -11.65
C GLN A 309 45.51 30.00 -12.27
N ALA A 310 45.48 29.83 -13.59
CA ALA A 310 44.44 29.04 -14.26
C ALA A 310 44.45 27.58 -13.81
N MET A 311 45.63 26.99 -13.53
CA MET A 311 45.73 25.64 -12.97
C MET A 311 45.11 25.56 -11.57
N ARG A 312 45.33 26.58 -10.73
CA ARG A 312 44.72 26.64 -9.39
C ARG A 312 43.19 26.82 -9.45
N GLU A 313 42.70 27.49 -10.49
CA GLU A 313 41.28 27.75 -10.72
C GLU A 313 40.56 26.64 -11.51
N LEU A 314 41.22 25.50 -11.78
CA LEU A 314 40.60 24.35 -12.45
C LEU A 314 39.28 23.87 -11.80
N PRO A 315 39.16 23.79 -10.46
CA PRO A 315 37.88 23.42 -9.83
C PRO A 315 36.75 24.40 -10.15
N ASN A 316 37.05 25.69 -10.23
CA ASN A 316 36.07 26.73 -10.58
C ASN A 316 35.65 26.61 -12.05
N MET A 317 36.61 26.32 -12.94
CA MET A 317 36.34 26.06 -14.35
C MET A 317 35.48 24.81 -14.54
N GLN A 318 35.80 23.72 -13.82
CA GLN A 318 35.03 22.49 -13.84
C GLN A 318 33.57 22.75 -13.44
N ALA A 319 33.36 23.47 -12.33
CA ALA A 319 32.03 23.80 -11.85
C ALA A 319 31.25 24.66 -12.85
N ALA A 320 31.88 25.68 -13.44
CA ALA A 320 31.26 26.53 -14.46
C ALA A 320 30.89 25.75 -15.73
N MET A 321 31.78 24.88 -16.23
CA MET A 321 31.53 24.05 -17.40
C MET A 321 30.43 23.00 -17.14
N GLN A 322 30.40 22.39 -15.94
CA GLN A 322 29.35 21.45 -15.55
C GLN A 322 27.98 22.14 -15.46
N ARG A 323 27.90 23.30 -14.80
CA ARG A 323 26.66 24.11 -14.75
C ARG A 323 26.18 24.49 -16.14
N ARG A 324 27.09 24.88 -17.02
CA ARG A 324 26.79 25.19 -18.43
C ARG A 324 26.28 23.96 -19.18
N LYS A 325 26.96 22.83 -19.07
CA LYS A 325 26.61 21.58 -19.77
C LYS A 325 25.24 21.05 -19.34
N ALA A 326 24.94 21.12 -18.04
CA ALA A 326 23.65 20.69 -17.50
C ALA A 326 22.54 21.74 -17.65
N ASN A 327 22.87 22.97 -18.07
CA ASN A 327 21.98 24.14 -18.03
C ASN A 327 21.25 24.29 -16.67
N SER A 328 21.94 23.94 -15.57
CA SER A 328 21.36 23.87 -14.22
C SER A 328 21.37 25.21 -13.47
N TYR A 329 21.36 26.33 -14.20
CA TYR A 329 21.35 27.66 -13.60
C TYR A 329 20.03 27.95 -12.88
N ASP A 330 18.93 27.42 -13.38
CA ASP A 330 17.58 27.70 -12.87
C ASP A 330 17.32 27.07 -11.50
N THR A 331 18.10 26.06 -11.10
CA THR A 331 17.96 25.36 -9.80
C THR A 331 18.88 25.90 -8.71
N LEU A 332 19.81 26.79 -9.06
CA LEU A 332 20.76 27.35 -8.12
C LEU A 332 20.11 28.50 -7.34
N MET A 333 20.11 28.37 -6.01
CA MET A 333 19.81 29.49 -5.11
C MET A 333 21.05 30.38 -5.02
N VAL A 334 21.15 31.34 -5.92
CA VAL A 334 22.22 32.34 -5.94
C VAL A 334 21.81 33.61 -5.19
N GLY A 335 22.83 34.32 -4.71
CA GLY A 335 22.72 35.65 -4.12
C GLY A 335 21.88 35.74 -2.84
N SER A 336 21.49 36.97 -2.50
CA SER A 336 20.62 37.24 -1.35
C SER A 336 19.17 36.84 -1.62
N ALA A 337 18.74 36.83 -2.89
CA ALA A 337 17.38 36.47 -3.28
C ALA A 337 17.08 34.98 -3.03
N GLY A 338 18.03 34.08 -3.35
CA GLY A 338 17.89 32.65 -3.07
C GLY A 338 17.78 32.34 -1.57
N MET A 339 18.60 33.01 -0.76
CA MET A 339 18.56 32.89 0.71
C MET A 339 17.24 33.43 1.30
N ALA A 340 16.73 34.54 0.77
CA ALA A 340 15.44 35.09 1.18
C ALA A 340 14.28 34.14 0.88
N LEU A 341 14.27 33.53 -0.31
CA LEU A 341 13.28 32.53 -0.71
C LEU A 341 13.34 31.26 0.15
N SER A 342 14.54 30.78 0.48
CA SER A 342 14.72 29.62 1.36
C SER A 342 14.19 29.90 2.77
N ARG A 343 14.55 31.04 3.39
CA ARG A 343 14.03 31.44 4.70
C ARG A 343 12.50 31.56 4.69
N GLN A 344 11.94 32.09 3.61
CA GLN A 344 10.50 32.19 3.42
C GLN A 344 9.82 30.81 3.35
N GLN A 345 10.43 29.83 2.66
CA GLN A 345 9.92 28.46 2.61
C GLN A 345 9.99 27.77 3.98
N GLU A 346 11.09 27.98 4.72
CA GLU A 346 11.23 27.47 6.08
C GLU A 346 10.18 28.05 7.03
N GLN A 347 9.92 29.35 6.95
CA GLN A 347 8.86 30.00 7.74
C GLN A 347 7.48 29.42 7.42
N LYS A 348 7.18 29.17 6.14
CA LYS A 348 5.94 28.48 5.73
C LYS A 348 5.83 27.09 6.33
N LYS A 349 6.91 26.31 6.27
CA LYS A 349 6.94 24.96 6.82
C LYS A 349 6.71 24.97 8.34
N ALA A 350 7.41 25.85 9.05
CA ALA A 350 7.27 26.00 10.49
C ALA A 350 5.87 26.47 10.92
N LYS A 351 5.23 27.37 10.15
CA LYS A 351 3.84 27.77 10.40
C LYS A 351 2.86 26.60 10.23
N ARG A 352 3.03 25.78 9.18
CA ARG A 352 2.21 24.57 8.95
C ARG A 352 2.38 23.55 10.06
N GLU A 353 3.61 23.22 10.43
CA GLU A 353 3.89 22.26 11.51
C GLU A 353 3.26 22.71 12.84
N LYS A 354 3.29 24.03 13.15
CA LYS A 354 2.61 24.57 14.33
C LYS A 354 1.09 24.42 14.27
N PHE A 355 0.49 24.68 13.10
CA PHE A 355 -0.94 24.52 12.90
C PHE A 355 -1.36 23.06 13.08
N ASP A 356 -0.64 22.12 12.44
CA ASP A 356 -0.91 20.69 12.52
C ASP A 356 -0.83 20.20 13.98
N ALA A 357 0.19 20.65 14.73
CA ALA A 357 0.33 20.30 16.14
C ALA A 357 -0.79 20.87 17.03
N ILE A 358 -1.28 22.09 16.76
CA ILE A 358 -2.42 22.65 17.48
C ILE A 358 -3.69 21.86 17.17
N PHE A 359 -3.87 21.49 15.90
CA PHE A 359 -5.02 20.73 15.42
C PHE A 359 -5.07 19.33 16.05
N GLU A 360 -3.97 18.58 16.01
CA GLU A 360 -3.87 17.26 16.65
C GLU A 360 -4.15 17.33 18.16
N ASN A 361 -3.58 18.31 18.85
CA ASN A 361 -3.80 18.49 20.30
C ASN A 361 -5.27 18.80 20.63
N GLN A 362 -5.98 19.51 19.76
CA GLN A 362 -7.42 19.77 19.94
C GLN A 362 -8.25 18.51 19.70
N LEU A 363 -7.91 17.71 18.69
CA LEU A 363 -8.54 16.41 18.44
C LEU A 363 -8.36 15.47 19.64
N ASP A 364 -7.14 15.35 20.15
CA ASP A 364 -6.81 14.48 21.28
C ASP A 364 -7.53 14.90 22.56
N LYS A 365 -7.57 16.20 22.87
CA LYS A 365 -8.30 16.73 24.04
C LYS A 365 -9.79 16.44 23.97
N LYS A 366 -10.39 16.50 22.78
CA LYS A 366 -11.83 16.24 22.58
C LYS A 366 -12.14 14.75 22.57
N GLN A 367 -11.25 13.92 22.01
CA GLN A 367 -11.34 12.47 22.11
C GLN A 367 -11.22 11.99 23.57
N ALA A 368 -10.31 12.58 24.35
CA ALA A 368 -10.15 12.28 25.77
C ALA A 368 -11.34 12.77 26.63
N ALA A 369 -11.99 13.87 26.23
CA ALA A 369 -13.21 14.37 26.88
C ALA A 369 -14.46 13.50 26.57
N GLY A 370 -14.44 12.71 25.50
CA GLY A 370 -15.50 11.77 25.13
C GLY A 370 -15.54 10.48 25.95
N LYS A 371 -15.05 10.43 27.18
CA LYS A 371 -14.89 9.16 27.91
C LYS A 371 -16.17 8.48 28.39
N ASP A 372 -17.34 9.09 28.22
CA ASP A 372 -18.63 8.52 28.63
C ASP A 372 -19.45 7.90 27.48
N TYR A 373 -18.84 7.58 26.33
CA TYR A 373 -19.58 6.92 25.23
C TYR A 373 -20.14 5.55 25.61
N ILE A 374 -19.53 4.85 26.57
CA ILE A 374 -19.99 3.51 27.00
C ILE A 374 -21.26 3.61 27.86
N ALA A 375 -21.47 4.74 28.55
CA ALA A 375 -22.62 4.93 29.44
C ALA A 375 -23.92 5.21 28.67
N ASP A 376 -23.82 5.70 27.43
CA ASP A 376 -24.95 6.01 26.54
C ASP A 376 -25.24 4.88 25.52
N LEU A 377 -24.56 3.73 25.62
CA LEU A 377 -24.94 2.59 24.78
C LEU A 377 -26.38 2.18 25.13
N PRO A 378 -27.25 2.00 24.12
CA PRO A 378 -28.64 1.69 24.37
C PRO A 378 -28.74 0.35 25.11
N GLU A 379 -29.68 0.28 26.06
CA GLU A 379 -29.79 -0.79 27.07
C GLU A 379 -29.87 -2.21 26.47
N HIS A 380 -30.26 -2.34 25.18
CA HIS A 380 -30.26 -3.61 24.44
C HIS A 380 -28.85 -4.16 24.20
N CYS A 381 -27.86 -3.34 23.81
CA CYS A 381 -26.50 -3.81 23.55
C CYS A 381 -25.80 -4.35 24.81
N VAL A 382 -26.05 -3.73 25.96
CA VAL A 382 -25.47 -4.18 27.25
C VAL A 382 -26.13 -5.47 27.73
N LYS A 383 -27.43 -5.64 27.51
CA LYS A 383 -28.13 -6.89 27.85
C LYS A 383 -27.79 -8.03 26.89
N GLU A 384 -27.65 -7.74 25.59
CA GLU A 384 -27.37 -8.73 24.54
C GLU A 384 -25.95 -9.31 24.64
N THR A 385 -24.94 -8.51 25.02
CA THR A 385 -23.56 -9.02 25.21
C THR A 385 -23.42 -10.00 26.37
N VAL A 386 -24.19 -9.83 27.44
CA VAL A 386 -24.25 -10.80 28.54
C VAL A 386 -25.08 -12.02 28.14
N ALA A 387 -26.17 -11.81 27.40
CA ALA A 387 -27.02 -12.88 26.90
C ALA A 387 -26.30 -13.76 25.87
N GLU A 388 -25.43 -13.20 25.02
CA GLU A 388 -24.68 -13.93 23.98
C GLU A 388 -23.96 -15.15 24.57
N LYS A 389 -23.18 -14.96 25.64
CA LYS A 389 -22.44 -16.06 26.28
C LYS A 389 -23.35 -17.15 26.81
N ILE A 390 -24.48 -16.76 27.42
CA ILE A 390 -25.45 -17.69 27.99
C ILE A 390 -26.16 -18.46 26.89
N VAL A 391 -26.57 -17.77 25.81
CA VAL A 391 -27.32 -18.35 24.70
C VAL A 391 -26.41 -19.25 23.85
N VAL A 392 -25.18 -18.84 23.54
CA VAL A 392 -24.18 -19.67 22.85
C VAL A 392 -23.87 -20.93 23.66
N PHE A 393 -23.64 -20.79 24.98
CA PHE A 393 -23.41 -21.94 25.85
C PHE A 393 -24.63 -22.88 25.85
N SER A 394 -25.85 -22.33 25.95
CA SER A 394 -27.08 -23.12 25.88
C SER A 394 -27.23 -23.86 24.55
N GLY A 395 -26.91 -23.21 23.42
CA GLY A 395 -26.93 -23.81 22.09
C GLY A 395 -25.95 -24.98 21.95
N ILE A 396 -24.74 -24.84 22.50
CA ILE A 396 -23.76 -25.93 22.53
C ILE A 396 -24.26 -27.10 23.38
N VAL A 397 -24.86 -26.83 24.55
CA VAL A 397 -25.47 -27.86 25.40
C VAL A 397 -26.59 -28.59 24.66
N ILE A 398 -27.45 -27.86 23.93
CA ILE A 398 -28.50 -28.45 23.09
C ILE A 398 -27.91 -29.39 22.05
N ILE A 399 -26.86 -28.97 21.32
CA ILE A 399 -26.20 -29.80 20.31
C ILE A 399 -25.63 -31.07 20.93
N LEU A 400 -24.96 -30.97 22.09
CA LEU A 400 -24.40 -32.14 22.78
C LEU A 400 -25.49 -33.11 23.25
N VAL A 401 -26.59 -32.59 23.81
CA VAL A 401 -27.74 -33.41 24.23
C VAL A 401 -28.41 -34.08 23.04
N GLN A 402 -28.55 -33.39 21.91
CA GLN A 402 -29.11 -33.95 20.68
C GLN A 402 -28.21 -35.01 20.05
N LEU A 403 -26.89 -34.82 20.08
CA LEU A 403 -25.92 -35.83 19.62
C LEU A 403 -25.96 -37.08 20.52
N ALA A 404 -26.03 -36.90 21.84
CA ALA A 404 -26.17 -38.00 22.78
C ALA A 404 -27.50 -38.76 22.56
N SER A 405 -28.60 -38.03 22.36
CA SER A 405 -29.92 -38.57 22.01
C SER A 405 -29.86 -39.39 20.72
N ALA A 406 -29.35 -38.80 19.64
CA ALA A 406 -29.21 -39.46 18.34
C ALA A 406 -28.33 -40.72 18.41
N TYR A 407 -27.21 -40.66 19.13
CA TYR A 407 -26.33 -41.82 19.34
C TYR A 407 -27.04 -42.96 20.08
N ILE A 408 -27.79 -42.66 21.14
CA ILE A 408 -28.54 -43.66 21.90
C ILE A 408 -29.69 -44.22 21.07
N SER A 409 -30.45 -43.37 20.36
CA SER A 409 -31.53 -43.80 19.46
C SER A 409 -31.00 -44.71 18.36
N LEU A 410 -29.88 -44.36 17.72
CA LEU A 410 -29.23 -45.19 16.70
C LEU A 410 -28.76 -46.54 17.29
N SER A 411 -28.13 -46.49 18.47
CA SER A 411 -27.67 -47.69 19.18
C SER A 411 -28.83 -48.61 19.60
N LEU A 412 -30.00 -48.03 19.89
CA LEU A 412 -31.21 -48.76 20.23
C LEU A 412 -31.90 -49.33 18.98
N SER A 413 -31.95 -48.56 17.88
CA SER A 413 -32.51 -49.01 16.59
C SER A 413 -31.82 -50.27 16.07
N PHE A 414 -30.49 -50.38 16.20
CA PHE A 414 -29.75 -51.60 15.81
C PHE A 414 -30.02 -52.81 16.73
N ARG A 415 -30.56 -52.59 17.93
CA ARG A 415 -30.80 -53.65 18.93
C ARG A 415 -32.25 -54.07 19.04
N LEU A 416 -33.17 -53.31 18.44
CA LEU A 416 -34.59 -53.67 18.40
C LEU A 416 -34.84 -54.62 17.22
N PRO A 417 -35.52 -55.75 17.44
CA PRO A 417 -35.90 -56.62 16.34
C PRO A 417 -36.86 -55.86 15.43
N SER A 418 -36.49 -55.68 14.16
CA SER A 418 -37.46 -55.27 13.14
C SER A 418 -38.52 -56.37 13.09
N LYS A 419 -39.76 -56.04 13.44
CA LYS A 419 -40.88 -56.90 13.08
C LYS A 419 -40.97 -56.85 11.56
N THR A 420 -40.37 -57.83 10.90
CA THR A 420 -40.71 -58.16 9.51
C THR A 420 -42.14 -58.65 9.54
N GLU A 421 -43.08 -57.77 9.20
CA GLU A 421 -44.44 -58.18 8.81
C GLU A 421 -44.41 -58.82 7.43
#